data_AF-A0A848HPN0-F1
#
_entry.id   AF-A0A848HPN0-F1
#
_cell.length_a   1.000
_cell.length_b   1.000
_cell.length_c   1.000
_cell.angle_alpha   90.00
_cell.angle_beta   90.00
_cell.angle_gamma   90.00
#
_symmetry.space_group_name_H-M   'P 1'
#
loop_
_entity.id
_entity.type
_entity.pdbx_description
1 polymer ?
#
loop_
_entity_poly.entity_id
_entity_poly.type
_entity_poly.pdbx_seq_one_letter_code
_entity_poly.pdbx_strand_id
1 'polypeptide(L)'
;MMNERSSPGAALAAMLALAALSLPPSAGAAGQEGVVVVRDRESGQMRAPTPAELRALRAQQKAMAPAPAIAPSVQRPDGTRHLHLGEQGMVYSVLKRDAAGKPVIGCTGGEHAARAAVEQPAPGAAIKEHGHDRE
;
A
#
# COMPACT_ATOMS: atom_id res chain seq x y z
N MET A 1 33.31 -0.41 -58.81
CA MET A 1 33.52 0.50 -57.68
C MET A 1 32.21 0.56 -56.89
N MET A 2 32.32 0.71 -55.56
CA MET A 2 31.27 0.69 -54.53
C MET A 2 30.82 -0.67 -53.98
N ASN A 3 31.48 -1.01 -52.87
CA ASN A 3 31.02 -1.88 -51.78
C ASN A 3 29.73 -1.35 -51.16
N GLU A 4 28.82 -2.24 -50.76
CA GLU A 4 27.93 -1.97 -49.61
C GLU A 4 27.95 -3.14 -48.62
N ARG A 5 28.19 -2.76 -47.37
CA ARG A 5 28.58 -3.62 -46.26
C ARG A 5 27.35 -4.24 -45.62
N SER A 6 27.34 -5.56 -45.49
CA SER A 6 26.47 -6.24 -44.53
C SER A 6 26.71 -5.68 -43.13
N SER A 7 25.67 -5.14 -42.50
CA SER A 7 25.72 -4.68 -41.12
C SER A 7 25.22 -5.79 -40.18
N PRO A 8 26.07 -6.39 -39.32
CA PRO A 8 25.68 -7.43 -38.38
C PRO A 8 24.97 -6.88 -37.12
N GLY A 9 24.61 -5.59 -37.09
CA GLY A 9 24.10 -4.91 -35.88
C GLY A 9 22.64 -5.19 -35.51
N ALA A 10 21.83 -5.75 -36.43
CA ALA A 10 20.40 -5.90 -36.18
C ALA A 10 20.03 -7.18 -35.39
N ALA A 11 20.91 -8.16 -35.30
CA ALA A 11 20.57 -9.47 -34.72
C ALA A 11 20.73 -9.55 -33.20
N LEU A 12 21.48 -8.64 -32.56
CA LEU A 12 21.80 -8.75 -31.14
C LEU A 12 20.80 -8.05 -30.20
N ALA A 13 19.95 -7.17 -30.73
CA ALA A 13 19.01 -6.39 -29.91
C ALA A 13 17.73 -7.16 -29.53
N ALA A 14 17.42 -8.27 -30.22
CA ALA A 14 16.17 -9.01 -30.02
C ALA A 14 16.23 -10.02 -28.85
N MET A 15 17.42 -10.40 -28.37
CA MET A 15 17.58 -11.42 -27.32
C MET A 15 17.56 -10.88 -25.88
N LEU A 16 17.71 -9.57 -25.66
CA LEU A 16 17.72 -8.97 -24.32
C LEU A 16 16.34 -8.53 -23.81
N ALA A 17 15.32 -8.50 -24.67
CA ALA A 17 13.97 -8.05 -24.31
C ALA A 17 13.14 -9.12 -23.57
N LEU A 18 13.56 -10.40 -23.57
CA LEU A 18 12.80 -11.50 -22.95
C LEU A 18 13.18 -11.81 -21.49
N ALA A 19 14.23 -11.20 -20.95
CA ALA A 19 14.69 -11.49 -19.58
C ALA A 19 14.02 -10.63 -18.48
N ALA A 20 13.24 -9.61 -18.85
CA ALA A 20 12.60 -8.70 -17.89
C ALA A 20 11.22 -9.18 -17.38
N LEU A 21 10.67 -10.25 -17.96
CA LEU A 21 9.33 -10.76 -17.62
C LEU A 21 9.34 -11.92 -16.62
N SER A 22 10.50 -12.27 -16.07
CA SER A 22 10.65 -13.35 -15.10
C SER A 22 10.87 -12.84 -13.67
N LEU A 23 10.54 -11.58 -13.37
CA LEU A 23 10.44 -11.16 -11.98
C LEU A 23 9.19 -11.81 -11.38
N PRO A 24 9.31 -12.81 -10.48
CA PRO A 24 8.14 -13.31 -9.78
C PRO A 24 7.48 -12.11 -9.09
N PRO A 25 6.14 -12.02 -9.08
CA PRO A 25 5.47 -11.03 -8.25
C PRO A 25 6.04 -11.19 -6.85
N SER A 26 6.55 -10.10 -6.28
CA SER A 26 6.97 -10.06 -4.88
C SER A 26 5.83 -10.68 -4.10
N ALA A 27 6.03 -11.91 -3.63
CA ALA A 27 5.07 -12.56 -2.78
C ALA A 27 4.87 -11.56 -1.64
N GLY A 28 3.68 -10.97 -1.57
CA GLY A 28 3.30 -10.22 -0.39
C GLY A 28 3.64 -11.10 0.80
N ALA A 29 4.15 -10.53 1.87
CA ALA A 29 4.56 -11.22 3.09
C ALA A 29 3.39 -11.93 3.82
N ALA A 30 2.38 -12.40 3.09
CA ALA A 30 1.40 -13.39 3.49
C ALA A 30 2.09 -14.74 3.67
N GLY A 31 2.77 -14.91 4.81
CA GLY A 31 3.41 -16.18 5.19
C GLY A 31 4.70 -16.03 5.98
N GLN A 32 5.26 -14.82 6.09
CA GLN A 32 6.38 -14.58 7.00
C GLN A 32 5.83 -14.39 8.41
N GLU A 33 6.02 -15.37 9.29
CA GLU A 33 5.79 -15.21 10.72
C GLU A 33 6.69 -14.06 11.22
N GLY A 34 6.11 -12.87 11.40
CA GLY A 34 6.82 -11.72 11.93
C GLY A 34 7.26 -11.99 13.37
N VAL A 35 8.51 -11.64 13.70
CA VAL A 35 9.02 -11.71 15.07
C VAL A 35 8.33 -10.64 15.91
N VAL A 36 7.61 -11.05 16.96
CA VAL A 36 6.96 -10.13 17.90
C VAL A 36 7.98 -9.68 18.94
N VAL A 37 8.21 -8.37 19.02
CA VAL A 37 9.11 -7.72 19.99
C VAL A 37 8.34 -6.65 20.77
N VAL A 38 8.70 -6.48 22.04
CA VAL A 38 8.14 -5.44 22.92
C VAL A 38 9.25 -4.48 23.32
N ARG A 39 8.92 -3.20 23.36
CA ARG A 39 9.79 -2.17 23.91
C ARG A 39 9.69 -2.19 25.43
N ASP A 40 10.83 -2.41 26.09
CA ASP A 40 10.93 -2.38 27.54
C ASP A 40 10.67 -0.97 28.08
N ARG A 41 9.92 -0.86 29.19
CA ARG A 41 9.46 0.45 29.70
C ARG A 41 10.57 1.23 30.40
N GLU A 42 11.50 0.56 31.05
CA GLU A 42 12.57 1.20 31.82
C GLU A 42 13.76 1.55 30.93
N SER A 43 14.17 0.60 30.08
CA SER A 43 15.36 0.74 29.24
C SER A 43 15.07 1.23 27.82
N GLY A 44 13.83 1.13 27.35
CA GLY A 44 13.46 1.46 25.98
C GLY A 44 14.02 0.51 24.92
N GLN A 45 14.68 -0.58 25.31
CA GLN A 45 15.26 -1.55 24.37
C GLN A 45 14.20 -2.51 23.84
N MET A 46 14.45 -3.06 22.65
CA MET A 46 13.58 -4.08 22.05
C MET A 46 13.94 -5.45 22.63
N ARG A 47 12.97 -6.13 23.23
CA ARG A 47 13.14 -7.47 23.81
C ARG A 47 12.03 -8.43 23.38
N ALA A 48 12.25 -9.72 23.65
CA ALA A 48 11.20 -10.72 23.53
C ALA A 48 10.05 -10.42 24.52
N PRO A 49 8.78 -10.59 24.10
CA PRO A 49 7.64 -10.40 24.98
C PRO A 49 7.58 -11.47 26.06
N THR A 50 7.13 -11.10 27.26
CA THR A 50 6.69 -12.08 28.24
C THR A 50 5.40 -12.77 27.77
N PRO A 51 5.04 -13.95 28.32
CA PRO A 51 3.79 -14.61 27.96
C PRO A 51 2.53 -13.77 28.22
N ALA A 52 2.55 -12.92 29.26
CA ALA A 52 1.44 -12.03 29.59
C ALA A 52 1.30 -10.89 28.55
N GLU A 53 2.40 -10.25 28.18
CA GLU A 53 2.44 -9.21 27.15
C GLU A 53 2.01 -9.75 25.79
N LEU A 54 2.48 -10.95 25.42
CA LEU A 54 2.07 -11.58 24.16
C LEU A 54 0.57 -11.87 24.12
N ARG A 55 -0.02 -12.33 25.22
CA ARG A 55 -1.48 -12.51 25.33
C ARG A 55 -2.23 -11.19 25.20
N ALA A 56 -1.76 -10.14 25.88
CA ALA A 56 -2.37 -8.82 25.80
C ALA A 56 -2.29 -8.23 24.38
N LEU A 57 -1.14 -8.37 23.72
CA LEU A 57 -0.95 -7.96 22.32
C LEU A 57 -1.90 -8.69 21.38
N ARG A 58 -2.01 -10.01 21.50
CA ARG A 58 -2.94 -10.81 20.69
C ARG A 58 -4.40 -10.42 20.94
N ALA A 59 -4.77 -10.12 22.17
CA ALA A 59 -6.12 -9.65 22.50
C ALA A 59 -6.41 -8.28 21.88
N GLN A 60 -5.46 -7.34 21.93
CA GLN A 60 -5.58 -6.04 21.26
C GLN A 60 -5.67 -6.19 19.74
N GLN A 61 -4.82 -7.03 19.13
CA GLN A 61 -4.89 -7.32 17.70
C GLN A 61 -6.25 -7.88 17.30
N LYS A 62 -6.83 -8.78 18.10
CA LYS A 62 -8.17 -9.31 17.84
C LYS A 62 -9.27 -8.27 17.99
N ALA A 63 -9.13 -7.33 18.92
CA ALA A 63 -10.08 -6.23 19.10
C ALA A 63 -9.98 -5.16 17.99
N MET A 64 -8.79 -4.97 17.42
CA MET A 64 -8.55 -4.05 16.29
C MET A 64 -8.76 -4.71 14.93
N ALA A 65 -8.82 -6.05 14.87
CA ALA A 65 -9.08 -6.76 13.64
C ALA A 65 -10.50 -6.41 13.18
N PRO A 66 -10.68 -5.86 11.96
CA PRO A 66 -12.01 -5.75 11.40
C PRO A 66 -12.64 -7.14 11.37
N ALA A 67 -13.92 -7.23 11.70
CA ALA A 67 -14.65 -8.49 11.54
C ALA A 67 -14.38 -9.01 10.12
N PRO A 68 -14.09 -10.31 9.93
CA PRO A 68 -13.97 -10.85 8.59
C PRO A 68 -15.30 -10.59 7.90
N ALA A 69 -15.34 -9.57 7.05
CA ALA A 69 -16.48 -9.34 6.21
C ALA A 69 -16.48 -10.52 5.26
N ILE A 70 -17.36 -11.49 5.54
CA ILE A 70 -17.65 -12.60 4.66
C ILE A 70 -18.12 -11.97 3.38
N ALA A 71 -17.20 -11.74 2.46
CA ALA A 71 -17.56 -11.24 1.15
C ALA A 71 -18.51 -12.29 0.55
N PRO A 72 -19.66 -11.89 0.03
CA PRO A 72 -20.61 -12.83 -0.53
C PRO A 72 -19.92 -13.59 -1.67
N SER A 73 -19.79 -14.91 -1.50
CA SER A 73 -19.23 -15.76 -2.53
C SER A 73 -20.34 -16.30 -3.44
N VAL A 74 -20.20 -16.13 -4.75
CA VAL A 74 -21.11 -16.73 -5.73
C VAL A 74 -20.53 -18.06 -6.17
N GLN A 75 -21.26 -19.16 -5.94
CA GLN A 75 -20.90 -20.46 -6.51
C GLN A 75 -21.57 -20.62 -7.87
N ARG A 76 -20.78 -20.90 -8.91
CA ARG A 76 -21.25 -21.13 -10.27
C ARG A 76 -21.66 -22.61 -10.47
N PRO A 77 -22.48 -22.90 -11.49
CA PRO A 77 -22.87 -24.28 -11.82
C PRO A 77 -21.69 -25.22 -12.14
N ASP A 78 -20.56 -24.67 -12.56
CA ASP A 78 -19.31 -25.41 -12.82
C ASP A 78 -18.51 -25.74 -11.53
N GLY A 79 -19.04 -25.38 -10.36
CA GLY A 79 -18.43 -25.61 -9.05
C GLY A 79 -17.45 -24.51 -8.61
N THR A 80 -17.09 -23.56 -9.48
CA THR A 80 -16.19 -22.46 -9.14
C THR A 80 -16.83 -21.49 -8.15
N ARG A 81 -16.02 -20.86 -7.28
CA ARG A 81 -16.45 -19.86 -6.30
C ARG A 81 -15.80 -18.53 -6.59
N HIS A 82 -16.62 -17.50 -6.73
CA HIS A 82 -16.18 -16.12 -6.96
C HIS A 82 -16.42 -15.29 -5.70
N LEU A 83 -15.46 -14.45 -5.33
CA LEU A 83 -15.56 -13.56 -4.18
C LEU A 83 -15.45 -12.11 -4.65
N HIS A 84 -16.42 -11.28 -4.28
CA HIS A 84 -16.31 -9.84 -4.51
C HIS A 84 -15.56 -9.19 -3.35
N LEU A 85 -14.29 -8.85 -3.56
CA LEU A 85 -13.42 -8.28 -2.51
C LEU A 85 -13.72 -6.80 -2.24
N GLY A 86 -14.29 -6.06 -3.19
CA GLY A 86 -14.46 -4.61 -3.08
C GLY A 86 -13.15 -3.92 -2.68
N GLU A 87 -13.19 -3.09 -1.64
CA GLU A 87 -12.03 -2.39 -1.07
C GLU A 87 -11.19 -3.23 -0.09
N GLN A 88 -11.52 -4.50 0.12
CA GLN A 88 -10.75 -5.36 1.03
C GLN A 88 -9.34 -5.61 0.48
N GLY A 89 -8.34 -5.22 1.26
CA GLY A 89 -6.92 -5.30 0.87
C GLY A 89 -6.45 -4.15 0.00
N MET A 90 -7.33 -3.21 -0.37
CA MET A 90 -6.96 -1.98 -1.07
C MET A 90 -6.54 -0.91 -0.07
N VAL A 91 -5.43 -0.23 -0.37
CA VAL A 91 -4.89 0.84 0.45
C VAL A 91 -4.68 2.07 -0.44
N TYR A 92 -5.17 3.21 0.03
CA TYR A 92 -4.97 4.50 -0.62
C TYR A 92 -3.80 5.23 0.04
N SER A 93 -2.94 5.82 -0.78
CA SER A 93 -1.94 6.78 -0.31
C SER A 93 -2.52 8.18 -0.42
N VAL A 94 -2.65 8.86 0.71
CA VAL A 94 -3.14 10.24 0.80
C VAL A 94 -1.95 11.17 1.06
N LEU A 95 -1.69 12.07 0.12
CA LEU A 95 -0.69 13.12 0.27
C LEU A 95 -1.34 14.34 0.93
N LYS A 96 -0.80 14.79 2.07
CA LYS A 96 -1.21 16.01 2.78
C LYS A 96 -0.03 16.95 2.94
N ARG A 97 -0.31 18.21 3.26
CA ARG A 97 0.71 19.14 3.77
C ARG A 97 0.60 19.24 5.28
N ASP A 98 1.74 19.18 5.96
CA ASP A 98 1.80 19.46 7.41
C ASP A 98 1.69 20.98 7.68
N ALA A 99 1.71 21.37 8.97
CA ALA A 99 1.64 22.77 9.37
C ALA A 99 2.81 23.63 8.88
N ALA A 100 3.93 23.01 8.50
CA ALA A 100 5.09 23.67 7.88
C ALA A 100 5.00 23.69 6.34
N GLY A 101 3.90 23.21 5.76
CA GLY A 101 3.67 23.14 4.31
C GLY A 101 4.38 21.98 3.62
N LYS A 102 5.02 21.06 4.36
CA LYS A 102 5.77 19.93 3.77
C LYS A 102 4.85 18.77 3.41
N PRO A 103 5.11 18.06 2.30
CA PRO A 103 4.33 16.89 1.93
C PRO A 103 4.55 15.74 2.92
N VAL A 104 3.45 15.15 3.40
CA VAL A 104 3.42 13.94 4.22
C VAL A 104 2.45 12.94 3.57
N ILE A 105 2.80 11.67 3.58
CA ILE A 105 2.00 10.60 2.99
C ILE A 105 1.45 9.73 4.12
N GLY A 106 0.13 9.49 4.10
CA GLY A 106 -0.54 8.54 4.98
C GLY A 106 -1.26 7.46 4.18
N CYS A 107 -1.34 6.25 4.73
CA CYS A 107 -2.07 5.14 4.12
C CYS A 107 -3.44 4.98 4.80
N THR A 108 -4.51 4.89 4.01
CA THR A 108 -5.87 4.68 4.53
C THR A 108 -6.57 3.54 3.79
N GLY A 109 -7.30 2.69 4.51
CA GLY A 109 -8.11 1.63 3.91
C GLY A 109 -9.46 2.16 3.44
N GLY A 110 -9.83 1.81 2.20
CA GLY A 110 -11.13 2.11 1.60
C GLY A 110 -11.31 3.54 1.06
N GLU A 111 -12.06 3.64 -0.04
CA GLU A 111 -12.29 4.90 -0.77
C GLU A 111 -12.88 5.99 0.12
N HIS A 112 -13.86 5.64 0.99
CA HIS A 112 -14.55 6.62 1.82
C HIS A 112 -13.62 7.33 2.81
N ALA A 113 -12.73 6.57 3.47
CA ALA A 113 -11.75 7.14 4.38
C ALA A 113 -10.71 7.99 3.64
N ALA A 114 -10.29 7.54 2.45
CA ALA A 114 -9.38 8.32 1.59
C ALA A 114 -10.03 9.65 1.17
N ARG A 115 -11.29 9.62 0.72
CA ARG A 115 -12.04 10.82 0.33
C ARG A 115 -12.20 11.79 1.50
N ALA A 116 -12.65 11.30 2.66
CA ALA A 116 -12.74 12.11 3.88
C ALA A 116 -11.38 12.71 4.29
N ALA A 117 -10.29 11.98 4.06
CA ALA A 117 -8.95 12.48 4.36
C ALA A 117 -8.50 13.61 3.43
N VAL A 118 -8.97 13.66 2.18
CA VAL A 118 -8.65 14.72 1.21
C VAL A 118 -9.58 15.93 1.35
N GLU A 119 -10.83 15.71 1.78
CA GLU A 119 -11.82 16.78 1.98
C GLU A 119 -11.60 17.58 3.28
N GLN A 120 -10.81 17.06 4.21
CA GLN A 120 -10.44 17.80 5.43
C GLN A 120 -9.58 19.04 5.06
N PRO A 121 -9.99 20.24 5.51
CA PRO A 121 -9.20 21.44 5.30
C PRO A 121 -7.79 21.27 5.89
N ALA A 122 -6.78 21.75 5.16
CA ALA A 122 -5.42 21.79 5.70
C ALA A 122 -5.40 22.65 6.99
N PRO A 123 -4.73 22.21 8.06
CA PRO A 123 -4.53 23.03 9.24
C PRO A 123 -3.90 24.37 8.84
N GLY A 124 -4.60 25.48 9.09
CA GLY A 124 -4.14 26.83 8.72
C GLY A 124 -4.73 27.42 7.43
N ALA A 125 -5.69 26.75 6.77
CA ALA A 125 -6.39 27.27 5.60
C ALA A 125 -7.44 28.36 5.94
N ALA A 126 -7.03 29.44 6.61
CA ALA A 126 -7.73 30.72 6.52
C ALA A 126 -7.05 31.55 5.42
N ILE A 127 -7.21 31.11 4.16
CA ILE A 127 -6.68 31.85 3.02
C ILE A 127 -7.73 32.89 2.64
N LYS A 128 -7.44 34.19 2.89
CA LYS A 128 -8.23 35.28 2.32
C LYS A 128 -8.05 35.25 0.81
N GLU A 129 -9.08 34.83 0.10
CA GLU A 129 -9.17 34.87 -1.35
C GLU A 129 -8.98 36.32 -1.82
N HIS A 130 -7.89 36.60 -2.54
CA HIS A 130 -7.73 37.88 -3.24
C HIS A 130 -8.38 37.73 -4.61
N GLY A 131 -9.60 38.27 -4.74
CA GLY A 131 -10.28 38.40 -6.02
C GLY A 131 -9.45 39.26 -6.97
N HIS A 132 -9.14 38.71 -8.14
CA HIS A 132 -8.65 39.51 -9.26
C HIS A 132 -9.85 39.99 -10.05
N ASP A 133 -10.31 41.20 -9.76
CA ASP A 133 -11.15 41.95 -10.69
C ASP A 133 -10.37 42.16 -11.99
N ARG A 134 -10.94 41.70 -13.09
CA ARG A 134 -10.49 42.04 -14.45
C ARG A 134 -11.42 43.10 -14.99
N GLU A 135 -10.91 44.32 -15.10
CA GLU A 135 -11.39 45.33 -16.06
C GLU A 135 -10.95 44.96 -17.48
#